data_AF-X6LC15-F1
#
_entry.id   AF-X6LC15-F1
#
_cell.length_a   1.000
_cell.length_b   1.000
_cell.length_c   1.000
_cell.angle_alpha   90.00
_cell.angle_beta   90.00
_cell.angle_gamma   90.00
#
_symmetry.space_group_name_H-M   'P 1'
#
loop_
_entity.id
_entity.type
_entity.pdbx_description
1 polymer ?
#
loop_
_entity_poly.entity_id
_entity_poly.type
_entity_poly.pdbx_seq_one_letter_code
_entity_poly.pdbx_strand_id
1 'polypeptide(L)'
;ELKMKSNPIVMNKGGADNSSNSLTKKKVEKGEWGTGGMVTKLTAAKFATCCGIHVIIMSSLHLHKVHDVLQTWKEKQTVEIGTLFVPINTDKKLAARQRWLLGLSNKGKIYLDAGAVGALLERKSLFAVGVKHIEGSFLRNDVVTLCEFAEKKEDGSISHSRELARGKINYSSVEMKSVLGKKKGEIETIFGESTYVMDRENIVLFPHVKQSDRATE
;
A
#
# COMPACT_ATOMS: atom_id res chain seq x y z
N GLU A 1 23.01 -8.60 -22.93
CA GLU A 1 21.84 -8.87 -22.07
C GLU A 1 22.21 -9.87 -21.00
N LEU A 2 22.11 -9.52 -19.73
CA LEU A 2 22.34 -10.43 -18.60
C LEU A 2 21.07 -10.48 -17.76
N LYS A 3 20.35 -11.60 -17.84
CA LYS A 3 19.20 -11.93 -16.99
C LYS A 3 19.68 -12.02 -15.53
N MET A 4 19.52 -10.95 -14.76
CA MET A 4 19.61 -11.04 -13.30
C MET A 4 18.31 -11.63 -12.76
N LYS A 5 18.40 -12.87 -12.28
CA LYS A 5 17.34 -13.55 -11.54
C LYS A 5 16.96 -12.69 -10.33
N SER A 6 15.69 -12.31 -10.25
CA SER A 6 15.09 -11.69 -9.07
C SER A 6 15.09 -12.69 -7.91
N ASN A 7 16.14 -12.66 -7.09
CA ASN A 7 16.13 -13.27 -5.78
C ASN A 7 15.93 -12.18 -4.71
N PRO A 8 14.94 -12.30 -3.83
CA PRO A 8 14.66 -11.32 -2.79
C PRO A 8 15.70 -11.42 -1.67
N ILE A 9 16.15 -10.25 -1.19
CA ILE A 9 16.84 -10.00 0.08
C ILE A 9 18.00 -10.97 0.39
N VAL A 10 19.22 -10.63 -0.04
CA VAL A 10 20.44 -11.23 0.49
C VAL A 10 20.72 -10.59 1.86
N MET A 11 20.41 -11.32 2.93
CA MET A 11 20.98 -11.05 4.26
C MET A 11 22.35 -11.70 4.32
N ASN A 12 23.41 -10.90 4.44
CA ASN A 12 24.73 -11.42 4.73
C ASN A 12 24.79 -11.79 6.23
N LYS A 13 24.74 -13.09 6.55
CA LYS A 13 24.95 -13.61 7.90
C LYS A 13 26.42 -14.01 8.04
N GLY A 14 27.18 -13.23 8.80
CA GLY A 14 28.44 -13.70 9.36
C GLY A 14 28.17 -14.61 10.56
N GLY A 15 28.75 -15.82 10.52
CA GLY A 15 29.25 -16.57 11.69
C GLY A 15 28.26 -17.10 12.74
N ALA A 16 27.95 -18.40 12.59
CA ALA A 16 27.83 -19.44 13.62
C ALA A 16 27.06 -19.16 14.94
N ASP A 17 25.90 -19.81 15.11
CA ASP A 17 25.67 -20.88 16.10
C ASP A 17 24.17 -21.24 16.22
N ASN A 18 23.89 -22.54 16.23
CA ASN A 18 22.55 -23.15 16.24
C ASN A 18 21.88 -23.05 17.61
N SER A 19 20.67 -22.48 17.69
CA SER A 19 19.50 -23.05 18.41
C SER A 19 18.29 -22.09 18.43
N SER A 20 17.10 -22.65 18.22
CA SER A 20 15.80 -22.14 18.72
C SER A 20 15.27 -20.81 18.15
N ASN A 21 14.63 -20.85 16.99
CA ASN A 21 13.94 -19.70 16.41
C ASN A 21 12.55 -19.50 17.07
N SER A 22 12.51 -18.82 18.23
CA SER A 22 11.30 -18.26 18.83
C SER A 22 11.32 -16.73 18.71
N LEU A 23 10.90 -16.21 17.55
CA LEU A 23 10.69 -14.77 17.35
C LEU A 23 9.41 -14.33 18.08
N THR A 24 9.54 -14.20 19.40
CA THR A 24 8.60 -13.47 20.25
C THR A 24 8.52 -12.01 19.78
N LYS A 25 7.30 -11.47 19.74
CA LYS A 25 6.97 -10.07 19.40
C LYS A 25 7.79 -9.11 20.28
N LYS A 26 8.93 -8.63 19.79
CA LYS A 26 9.68 -7.57 20.47
C LYS A 26 9.01 -6.22 20.17
N LYS A 27 8.37 -5.65 21.18
CA LYS A 27 7.75 -4.32 21.17
C LYS A 27 8.83 -3.29 20.83
N VAL A 28 8.70 -2.62 19.68
CA VAL A 28 9.64 -1.55 19.28
C VAL A 28 9.36 -0.34 20.16
N GLU A 29 10.33 0.00 21.01
CA GLU A 29 10.26 1.18 21.89
C GLU A 29 10.30 2.48 21.09
N LYS A 30 9.45 3.43 21.49
CA LYS A 30 9.29 4.75 20.87
C LYS A 30 10.29 5.71 21.53
N GLY A 31 11.30 6.16 20.79
CA GLY A 31 12.23 7.18 21.28
C GLY A 31 11.55 8.54 21.48
N GLU A 32 11.92 9.25 22.55
CA GLU A 32 11.27 10.48 23.05
C GLU A 32 11.31 11.70 22.11
N TRP A 33 12.21 11.73 21.11
CA TRP A 33 12.37 12.91 20.23
C TRP A 33 11.96 12.69 18.77
N GLY A 34 11.36 11.55 18.42
CA GLY A 34 10.88 11.28 17.06
C GLY A 34 9.37 11.06 17.01
N THR A 35 8.63 11.92 16.32
CA THR A 35 7.18 11.72 16.09
C THR A 35 6.88 10.55 15.15
N GLY A 36 7.84 10.14 14.32
CA GLY A 36 7.73 8.99 13.41
C GLY A 36 8.72 7.87 13.75
N GLY A 37 8.22 6.79 14.36
CA GLY A 37 9.01 5.58 14.63
C GLY A 37 9.48 4.85 13.37
N MET A 38 10.10 3.68 13.53
CA MET A 38 10.56 2.87 12.38
C MET A 38 9.41 2.49 11.43
N VAL A 39 8.20 2.28 11.96
CA VAL A 39 7.00 2.01 11.16
C VAL A 39 6.77 3.13 10.13
N THR A 40 6.79 4.39 10.56
CA THR A 40 6.58 5.54 9.66
C THR A 40 7.66 5.62 8.58
N LYS A 41 8.93 5.35 8.92
CA LYS A 41 10.04 5.36 7.96
C LYS A 41 9.90 4.25 6.91
N LEU A 42 9.51 3.06 7.34
CA LEU A 42 9.25 1.93 6.44
C LEU A 42 8.02 2.17 5.56
N THR A 43 6.96 2.79 6.10
CA THR A 43 5.79 3.18 5.31
C THR A 43 6.15 4.23 4.24
N ALA A 44 6.95 5.23 4.59
CA ALA A 44 7.43 6.23 3.63
C ALA A 44 8.31 5.60 2.54
N ALA A 45 9.24 4.72 2.92
CA ALA A 45 10.08 3.98 1.99
C ALA A 45 9.24 3.10 1.05
N LYS A 46 8.18 2.44 1.57
CA LYS A 46 7.23 1.66 0.77
C LYS A 46 6.55 2.54 -0.29
N PHE A 47 6.05 3.72 0.06
CA PHE A 47 5.39 4.59 -0.95
C PHE A 47 6.36 5.18 -1.96
N ALA A 48 7.53 5.62 -1.53
CA ALA A 48 8.56 6.13 -2.43
C ALA A 48 9.02 5.06 -3.45
N THR A 49 9.26 3.83 -3.00
CA THR A 49 9.62 2.71 -3.88
C THR A 49 8.49 2.32 -4.84
N CYS A 50 7.22 2.46 -4.44
CA CYS A 50 6.08 2.32 -5.37
C CYS A 50 6.11 3.38 -6.49
N CYS A 51 6.63 4.57 -6.19
CA CYS A 51 6.72 5.69 -7.12
C CYS A 51 7.95 5.63 -8.05
N GLY A 52 8.78 4.59 -7.96
CA GLY A 52 10.01 4.49 -8.76
C GLY A 52 11.24 5.14 -8.10
N ILE A 53 11.17 5.47 -6.80
CA ILE A 53 12.21 6.22 -6.09
C ILE A 53 13.02 5.28 -5.20
N HIS A 54 14.35 5.33 -5.32
CA HIS A 54 15.25 4.63 -4.39
C HIS A 54 15.24 5.35 -3.04
N VAL A 55 15.16 4.59 -1.95
CA VAL A 55 15.20 5.16 -0.60
C VAL A 55 16.32 4.51 0.18
N ILE A 56 17.12 5.32 0.85
CA ILE A 56 18.11 4.84 1.81
C ILE A 56 17.69 5.34 3.20
N ILE A 57 17.52 4.40 4.14
CA ILE A 57 17.34 4.73 5.55
C ILE A 57 18.68 4.49 6.24
N MET A 58 19.28 5.54 6.81
CA MET A 58 20.54 5.46 7.55
C MET A 58 20.46 6.13 8.91
N SER A 59 21.37 5.75 9.82
CA SER A 59 21.50 6.37 11.14
C SER A 59 22.03 7.80 11.01
N SER A 60 21.50 8.73 11.80
CA SER A 60 21.98 10.12 11.86
C SER A 60 23.43 10.22 12.36
N LEU A 61 23.93 9.22 13.08
CA LEU A 61 25.34 9.15 13.51
C LEU A 61 26.32 9.11 12.33
N HIS A 62 25.87 8.71 11.14
CA HIS A 62 26.69 8.62 9.93
C HIS A 62 26.39 9.74 8.92
N LEU A 63 25.82 10.88 9.36
CA LEU A 63 25.46 11.99 8.48
C LEU A 63 26.66 12.52 7.66
N HIS A 64 27.86 12.48 8.22
CA HIS A 64 29.10 12.87 7.52
C HIS A 64 29.45 11.98 6.31
N LYS A 65 28.86 10.78 6.21
CA LYS A 65 29.10 9.80 5.13
C LYS A 65 28.03 9.80 4.03
N VAL A 66 27.10 10.78 4.04
CA VAL A 66 26.04 10.86 3.03
C VAL A 66 26.61 10.99 1.61
N HIS A 67 27.69 11.77 1.45
CA HIS A 67 28.35 11.91 0.15
C HIS A 67 28.91 10.57 -0.34
N ASP A 68 29.60 9.84 0.52
CA ASP A 68 30.16 8.52 0.20
C ASP A 68 29.06 7.55 -0.26
N VAL A 69 27.94 7.50 0.46
CA VAL A 69 26.80 6.66 0.11
C VAL A 69 26.21 7.01 -1.27
N LEU A 70 26.10 8.30 -1.59
CA LEU A 70 25.64 8.75 -2.91
C LEU A 70 26.62 8.38 -4.02
N GLN A 71 27.92 8.48 -3.75
CA GLN A 71 28.97 8.11 -4.69
C GLN A 71 28.99 6.60 -4.95
N THR A 72 28.98 5.77 -3.90
CA THR A 72 28.87 4.31 -4.00
C THR A 72 27.63 3.88 -4.79
N TRP A 73 26.49 4.54 -4.57
CA TRP A 73 25.27 4.29 -5.34
C TRP A 73 25.43 4.64 -6.83
N LYS A 74 26.07 5.78 -7.15
CA LYS A 74 26.35 6.21 -8.54
C LYS A 74 27.28 5.22 -9.25
N GLU A 75 28.25 4.67 -8.53
CA GLU A 75 29.20 3.67 -9.00
C GLU A 75 28.59 2.25 -9.08
N LYS A 76 27.30 2.09 -8.74
CA LYS A 76 26.57 0.81 -8.69
C LYS A 76 27.21 -0.22 -7.75
N GLN A 77 27.94 0.25 -6.75
CA GLN A 77 28.51 -0.58 -5.70
C GLN A 77 27.51 -0.76 -4.56
N THR A 78 27.77 -1.75 -3.70
CA THR A 78 26.91 -2.04 -2.56
C THR A 78 26.99 -0.92 -1.53
N VAL A 79 25.85 -0.32 -1.19
CA VAL A 79 25.76 0.66 -0.10
C VAL A 79 25.95 -0.07 1.24
N GLU A 80 27.09 0.13 1.89
CA GLU A 80 27.43 -0.51 3.16
C GLU A 80 26.76 0.14 4.37
N ILE A 81 26.30 1.38 4.23
CA ILE A 81 25.76 2.19 5.34
C ILE A 81 24.25 2.38 5.17
N GLY A 82 23.50 1.88 6.14
CA GLY A 82 22.04 1.97 6.16
C GLY A 82 21.36 0.82 5.40
N THR A 83 20.14 1.07 4.94
CA THR A 83 19.33 0.08 4.21
C THR A 83 18.78 0.70 2.95
N LEU A 84 19.16 0.14 1.80
CA LEU A 84 18.67 0.54 0.48
C LEU A 84 17.37 -0.21 0.14
N PHE A 85 16.32 0.56 -0.15
CA PHE A 85 15.06 0.09 -0.68
C PHE A 85 15.00 0.41 -2.18
N VAL A 86 14.94 -0.65 -2.98
CA VAL A 86 14.92 -0.58 -4.45
C VAL A 86 13.46 -0.43 -4.93
N PRO A 87 13.20 0.37 -5.98
CA PRO A 87 11.88 0.50 -6.57
C PRO A 87 11.29 -0.84 -7.01
N ILE A 88 9.99 -1.02 -6.78
CA ILE A 88 9.31 -2.29 -7.10
C ILE A 88 8.81 -2.31 -8.56
N ASN A 89 8.55 -1.14 -9.16
CA ASN A 89 8.12 -0.99 -10.55
C ASN A 89 9.11 -0.11 -11.32
N THR A 90 10.15 -0.71 -11.88
CA THR A 90 11.13 -0.01 -12.73
C THR A 90 10.58 0.32 -14.12
N ASP A 91 9.63 -0.47 -14.62
CA ASP A 91 9.23 -0.42 -16.04
C ASP A 91 8.05 0.52 -16.30
N LYS A 92 7.23 0.81 -15.28
CA LYS A 92 6.09 1.73 -15.37
C LYS A 92 6.10 2.69 -14.19
N LYS A 93 6.61 3.90 -14.41
CA LYS A 93 6.52 5.00 -13.45
C LYS A 93 5.05 5.33 -13.20
N LEU A 94 4.63 5.33 -11.93
CA LEU A 94 3.31 5.84 -11.55
C LEU A 94 3.15 7.28 -12.07
N ALA A 95 1.97 7.61 -12.57
CA ALA A 95 1.64 8.97 -12.99
C ALA A 95 1.73 9.94 -11.79
N ALA A 96 2.05 11.21 -12.02
CA ALA A 96 2.22 12.20 -10.94
C ALA A 96 1.00 12.26 -10.00
N ARG A 97 -0.21 12.17 -10.57
CA ARG A 97 -1.49 12.11 -9.84
C ARG A 97 -1.56 10.93 -8.87
N GLN A 98 -1.12 9.75 -9.29
CA GLN A 98 -1.12 8.54 -8.47
C GLN A 98 -0.10 8.65 -7.32
N ARG A 99 1.05 9.29 -7.56
CA ARG A 99 2.04 9.57 -6.49
C ARG A 99 1.48 10.51 -5.44
N TRP A 100 0.81 11.58 -5.88
CA TRP A 100 0.15 12.52 -4.97
C TRP A 100 -0.89 11.81 -4.10
N LEU A 101 -1.70 10.94 -4.70
CA LEU A 101 -2.73 10.19 -3.99
C LEU A 101 -2.16 9.28 -2.88
N LEU A 102 -1.00 8.66 -3.10
CA LEU A 102 -0.32 7.85 -2.08
C LEU A 102 0.18 8.68 -0.88
N GLY A 103 0.52 9.95 -1.10
CA GLY A 103 1.01 10.87 -0.07
C GLY A 103 -0.08 11.49 0.81
N LEU A 104 -1.35 11.38 0.41
CA LEU A 104 -2.46 11.91 1.18
C LEU A 104 -2.77 11.07 2.42
N SER A 105 -3.31 11.73 3.45
CA SER A 105 -3.75 11.07 4.67
C SER A 105 -4.91 10.12 4.38
N ASN A 106 -4.81 8.87 4.81
CA ASN A 106 -5.90 7.92 4.72
C ASN A 106 -7.00 8.26 5.74
N LYS A 107 -8.26 8.38 5.29
CA LYS A 107 -9.41 8.74 6.12
C LYS A 107 -10.32 7.56 6.47
N GLY A 108 -10.14 6.41 5.83
CA GLY A 108 -10.95 5.24 6.11
C GLY A 108 -10.53 4.00 5.34
N LYS A 109 -11.35 2.97 5.43
CA LYS A 109 -11.17 1.71 4.70
C LYS A 109 -12.45 1.28 4.02
N ILE A 110 -12.29 0.66 2.86
CA ILE A 110 -13.36 0.02 2.12
C ILE A 110 -12.96 -1.43 1.88
N TYR A 111 -13.87 -2.35 2.13
CA TYR A 111 -13.66 -3.77 1.98
C TYR A 111 -14.44 -4.31 0.80
N LEU A 112 -13.74 -5.08 -0.02
CA LEU A 112 -14.19 -5.45 -1.36
C LEU A 112 -14.39 -6.96 -1.46
N ASP A 113 -15.41 -7.38 -2.21
CA ASP A 113 -15.54 -8.78 -2.58
C ASP A 113 -14.54 -9.21 -3.66
N ALA A 114 -14.44 -10.52 -3.88
CA ALA A 114 -13.53 -11.10 -4.85
C ALA A 114 -13.74 -10.55 -6.28
N GLY A 115 -14.99 -10.24 -6.67
CA GLY A 115 -15.31 -9.67 -7.97
C GLY A 115 -14.74 -8.25 -8.14
N ALA A 116 -14.89 -7.40 -7.12
CA ALA A 116 -14.29 -6.07 -7.08
C ALA A 116 -12.77 -6.14 -7.04
N VAL A 117 -12.18 -7.07 -6.28
CA VAL A 117 -10.73 -7.30 -6.28
C VAL A 117 -10.24 -7.66 -7.69
N GLY A 118 -10.94 -8.56 -8.38
CA GLY A 118 -10.66 -8.89 -9.78
C GLY A 118 -10.74 -7.68 -10.71
N ALA A 119 -11.78 -6.85 -10.56
CA ALA A 119 -11.94 -5.62 -11.34
C ALA A 119 -10.80 -4.62 -11.09
N LEU A 120 -10.33 -4.49 -9.84
CA LEU A 120 -9.18 -3.65 -9.52
C LEU A 120 -7.91 -4.12 -10.22
N LEU A 121 -7.64 -5.43 -10.19
CA LEU A 121 -6.48 -6.06 -10.87
C LEU A 121 -6.49 -5.84 -12.39
N GLU A 122 -7.69 -5.71 -12.98
CA GLU A 122 -7.90 -5.36 -14.38
C GLU A 122 -7.92 -3.84 -14.65
N ARG A 123 -7.61 -3.01 -13.64
CA ARG A 123 -7.62 -1.54 -13.73
C ARG A 123 -8.98 -0.96 -14.13
N LYS A 124 -10.07 -1.56 -13.66
CA LYS A 124 -11.45 -1.06 -13.83
C LYS A 124 -11.84 -0.13 -12.68
N SER A 125 -12.84 0.72 -12.92
CA SER A 125 -13.44 1.57 -11.88
C SER A 125 -14.24 0.72 -10.89
N LEU A 126 -14.28 1.16 -9.64
CA LEU A 126 -14.97 0.44 -8.57
C LEU A 126 -16.43 0.91 -8.46
N PHE A 127 -17.36 -0.04 -8.39
CA PHE A 127 -18.79 0.20 -8.20
C PHE A 127 -19.24 -0.25 -6.81
N ALA A 128 -20.34 0.33 -6.31
CA ALA A 128 -20.82 0.06 -4.96
C ALA A 128 -21.28 -1.39 -4.74
N VAL A 129 -21.69 -2.08 -5.81
CA VAL A 129 -22.09 -3.50 -5.78
C VAL A 129 -20.99 -4.41 -5.20
N GLY A 130 -19.72 -4.06 -5.45
CA GLY A 130 -18.56 -4.84 -5.00
C GLY A 130 -17.99 -4.40 -3.65
N VAL A 131 -18.64 -3.46 -2.97
CA VAL A 131 -18.25 -2.99 -1.64
C VAL A 131 -19.08 -3.71 -0.58
N LYS A 132 -18.40 -4.47 0.29
CA LYS A 132 -19.03 -5.25 1.36
C LYS A 132 -19.10 -4.51 2.69
N HIS A 133 -18.10 -3.69 2.98
CA HIS A 133 -18.02 -2.99 4.25
C HIS A 133 -17.20 -1.70 4.13
N ILE A 134 -17.44 -0.76 5.04
CA ILE A 134 -16.65 0.48 5.17
C ILE A 134 -16.33 0.71 6.65
N GLU A 135 -15.13 1.22 6.91
CA GLU A 135 -14.69 1.65 8.24
C GLU A 135 -14.17 3.09 8.20
N GLY A 136 -14.41 3.84 9.28
CA GLY A 136 -14.01 5.23 9.41
C GLY A 136 -15.09 6.23 8.94
N SER A 137 -14.73 7.52 9.04
CA SER A 137 -15.56 8.63 8.58
C SER A 137 -14.76 9.43 7.57
N PHE A 138 -15.29 9.53 6.36
CA PHE A 138 -14.65 10.19 5.23
C PHE A 138 -15.68 10.95 4.41
N LEU A 139 -15.22 12.00 3.75
CA LEU A 139 -16.01 12.84 2.87
C LEU A 139 -15.70 12.50 1.40
N ARG A 140 -16.49 13.08 0.51
CA ARG A 140 -16.22 13.02 -0.93
C ARG A 140 -14.85 13.60 -1.21
N ASN A 141 -14.12 12.98 -2.15
CA ASN A 141 -12.74 13.27 -2.52
C ASN A 141 -11.67 12.91 -1.48
N ASP A 142 -12.02 12.30 -0.35
CA ASP A 142 -11.01 11.77 0.57
C ASP A 142 -10.32 10.53 0.00
N VAL A 143 -9.11 10.27 0.48
CA VAL A 143 -8.38 9.03 0.19
C VAL A 143 -8.72 7.97 1.23
N VAL A 144 -9.09 6.81 0.73
CA VAL A 144 -9.39 5.61 1.52
C VAL A 144 -8.51 4.45 1.08
N THR A 145 -8.23 3.53 2.01
CA THR A 145 -7.57 2.26 1.69
C THR A 145 -8.60 1.23 1.22
N LEU A 146 -8.30 0.53 0.14
CA LEU A 146 -9.10 -0.57 -0.39
C LEU A 146 -8.49 -1.87 0.13
N CYS A 147 -9.30 -2.67 0.80
CA CYS A 147 -8.93 -3.93 1.42
C CYS A 147 -9.74 -5.08 0.84
N GLU A 148 -9.18 -6.27 0.87
CA GLU A 148 -9.94 -7.50 0.65
C GLU A 148 -10.91 -7.74 1.81
N PHE A 149 -12.15 -8.11 1.51
CA PHE A 149 -13.12 -8.50 2.53
C PHE A 149 -12.78 -9.90 3.05
N ALA A 150 -12.65 -10.00 4.37
CA ALA A 150 -12.49 -11.25 5.09
C ALA A 150 -13.66 -11.40 6.07
N GLU A 151 -13.48 -12.17 7.14
CA GLU A 151 -14.54 -12.36 8.12
C GLU A 151 -14.77 -11.09 8.96
N LYS A 152 -16.04 -10.71 9.06
CA LYS A 152 -16.51 -9.63 9.94
C LYS A 152 -16.72 -10.18 11.34
N LYS A 153 -16.03 -9.58 12.31
CA LYS A 153 -16.15 -9.93 13.72
C LYS A 153 -17.45 -9.40 14.32
N GLU A 154 -17.81 -9.95 15.48
CA GLU A 154 -18.97 -9.52 16.27
C GLU A 154 -18.94 -8.02 16.64
N ASP A 155 -17.74 -7.46 16.85
CA ASP A 155 -17.53 -6.03 17.15
C ASP A 155 -17.72 -5.10 15.93
N GLY A 156 -17.97 -5.68 14.75
CA GLY A 156 -18.17 -4.96 13.51
C GLY A 156 -16.90 -4.74 12.68
N SER A 157 -15.70 -5.07 13.20
CA SER A 157 -14.43 -4.92 12.50
C SER A 157 -14.12 -6.09 11.56
N ILE A 158 -13.31 -5.84 10.52
CA ILE A 158 -12.85 -6.91 9.62
C ILE A 158 -11.53 -7.52 10.12
N SER A 159 -11.46 -8.83 10.22
CA SER A 159 -10.26 -9.57 10.60
C SER A 159 -9.28 -9.72 9.42
N HIS A 160 -7.97 -9.65 9.69
CA HIS A 160 -6.87 -10.03 8.76
C HIS A 160 -7.02 -9.64 7.27
N SER A 161 -7.60 -8.48 6.96
CA SER A 161 -7.76 -8.01 5.58
C SER A 161 -6.43 -7.56 4.98
N ARG A 162 -6.12 -8.02 3.77
CA ARG A 162 -4.98 -7.52 2.98
C ARG A 162 -5.30 -6.15 2.39
N GLU A 163 -4.39 -5.19 2.56
CA GLU A 163 -4.47 -3.91 1.84
C GLU A 163 -4.08 -4.09 0.38
N LEU A 164 -4.96 -3.65 -0.53
CA LEU A 164 -4.82 -3.86 -1.96
C LEU A 164 -4.42 -2.56 -2.68
N ALA A 165 -5.10 -1.46 -2.36
CA ALA A 165 -4.92 -0.19 -3.04
C ALA A 165 -5.22 0.99 -2.13
N ARG A 166 -4.94 2.18 -2.63
CA ARG A 166 -5.54 3.44 -2.15
C ARG A 166 -6.24 4.12 -3.29
N GLY A 167 -7.27 4.89 -2.97
CA GLY A 167 -7.91 5.71 -3.99
C GLY A 167 -8.82 6.77 -3.44
N LYS A 168 -9.19 7.69 -4.34
CA LYS A 168 -10.01 8.86 -4.03
C LYS A 168 -11.49 8.52 -4.17
N ILE A 169 -12.25 8.60 -3.09
CA ILE A 169 -13.65 8.20 -3.08
C ILE A 169 -14.58 9.31 -3.60
N ASN A 170 -15.66 8.94 -4.31
CA ASN A 170 -16.67 9.89 -4.82
C ASN A 170 -17.84 10.14 -3.86
N TYR A 171 -17.97 9.33 -2.81
CA TYR A 171 -19.08 9.34 -1.86
C TYR A 171 -18.55 9.51 -0.43
N SER A 172 -19.31 10.18 0.42
CA SER A 172 -19.03 10.22 1.87
C SER A 172 -19.35 8.88 2.53
N SER A 173 -18.86 8.67 3.76
CA SER A 173 -19.18 7.45 4.52
C SER A 173 -20.68 7.29 4.80
N VAL A 174 -21.43 8.40 4.88
CA VAL A 174 -22.89 8.38 5.07
C VAL A 174 -23.59 7.93 3.80
N GLU A 175 -23.23 8.51 2.65
CA GLU A 175 -23.79 8.15 1.36
C GLU A 175 -23.42 6.71 0.99
N MET A 176 -22.17 6.31 1.25
CA MET A 176 -21.70 4.94 1.02
C MET A 176 -22.59 3.93 1.70
N LYS A 177 -22.96 4.12 2.96
CA LYS A 177 -23.87 3.21 3.70
C LYS A 177 -25.21 3.02 2.99
N SER A 178 -25.73 4.05 2.33
CA SER A 178 -26.99 4.00 1.59
C SER A 178 -26.89 3.33 0.22
N VAL A 179 -25.68 3.18 -0.34
CA VAL A 179 -25.44 2.58 -1.67
C VAL A 179 -24.72 1.24 -1.65
N LEU A 180 -24.29 0.75 -0.48
CA LEU A 180 -23.62 -0.55 -0.35
C LEU A 180 -24.42 -1.66 -1.04
N GLY A 181 -23.76 -2.43 -1.91
CA GLY A 181 -24.37 -3.55 -2.62
C GLY A 181 -25.36 -3.17 -3.73
N LYS A 182 -25.67 -1.88 -3.92
CA LYS A 182 -26.63 -1.43 -4.96
C LYS A 182 -26.03 -1.46 -6.36
N LYS A 183 -26.89 -1.71 -7.34
CA LYS A 183 -26.54 -1.67 -8.77
C LYS A 183 -26.54 -0.24 -9.29
N LYS A 184 -25.87 -0.05 -10.44
CA LYS A 184 -25.73 1.25 -11.12
C LYS A 184 -27.05 2.04 -11.24
N GLY A 185 -28.11 1.42 -11.76
CA GLY A 185 -29.40 2.11 -11.97
C GLY A 185 -30.09 2.54 -10.68
N GLU A 186 -29.88 1.80 -9.58
CA GLU A 186 -30.41 2.18 -8.27
C GLU A 186 -29.69 3.41 -7.72
N ILE A 187 -28.38 3.53 -7.96
CA ILE A 187 -27.56 4.67 -7.51
C ILE A 187 -27.89 5.93 -8.30
N GLU A 188 -28.05 5.81 -9.62
CA GLU A 188 -28.46 6.94 -10.49
C GLU A 188 -29.78 7.55 -10.01
N THR A 189 -30.72 6.71 -9.57
CA THR A 189 -32.01 7.17 -9.05
C THR A 189 -31.88 7.90 -7.70
N ILE A 190 -30.91 7.53 -6.86
CA ILE A 190 -30.76 8.11 -5.51
C ILE A 190 -29.95 9.41 -5.54
N PHE A 191 -28.86 9.46 -6.32
CA PHE A 191 -27.88 10.56 -6.25
C PHE A 191 -27.75 11.35 -7.56
N GLY A 192 -28.24 10.87 -8.70
CA GLY A 192 -28.15 11.56 -10.00
C GLY A 192 -26.73 11.81 -10.53
N GLU A 193 -25.70 11.28 -9.87
CA GLU A 193 -24.27 11.60 -10.09
C GLU A 193 -23.44 10.38 -10.55
N SER A 194 -22.10 10.47 -10.45
CA SER A 194 -21.13 9.47 -10.90
C SER A 194 -21.45 8.07 -10.39
N THR A 195 -21.67 7.13 -11.28
CA THR A 195 -22.13 5.78 -10.91
C THR A 195 -21.08 4.89 -10.26
N TYR A 196 -19.81 5.27 -10.36
CA TYR A 196 -18.70 4.57 -9.74
C TYR A 196 -18.35 5.20 -8.40
N VAL A 197 -18.06 4.35 -7.42
CA VAL A 197 -17.55 4.76 -6.10
C VAL A 197 -16.17 5.38 -6.22
N MET A 198 -15.38 4.87 -7.17
CA MET A 198 -14.02 5.31 -7.41
C MET A 198 -13.62 5.07 -8.86
N ASP A 199 -13.09 6.12 -9.50
CA ASP A 199 -12.59 6.01 -10.87
C ASP A 199 -11.25 5.27 -10.92
N ARG A 200 -11.04 4.43 -11.93
CA ARG A 200 -9.79 3.66 -12.15
C ARG A 200 -8.52 4.51 -12.14
N GLU A 201 -8.58 5.76 -12.62
CA GLU A 201 -7.42 6.66 -12.65
C GLU A 201 -7.07 7.19 -11.26
N ASN A 202 -8.05 7.19 -10.37
CA ASN A 202 -7.90 7.58 -8.97
C ASN A 202 -7.64 6.38 -8.06
N ILE A 203 -7.26 5.22 -8.61
CA ILE A 203 -6.90 4.01 -7.87
C ILE A 203 -5.41 3.70 -8.07
N VAL A 204 -4.72 3.48 -6.96
CA VAL A 204 -3.31 3.08 -6.93
C VAL A 204 -3.19 1.74 -6.22
N LEU A 205 -3.04 0.67 -7.02
CA LEU A 205 -2.71 -0.66 -6.53
C LEU A 205 -1.31 -0.71 -5.94
N PHE A 206 -1.15 -1.45 -4.86
CA PHE A 206 0.15 -1.71 -4.27
C PHE A 206 0.92 -2.80 -5.02
N PRO A 207 2.26 -2.73 -5.10
CA PRO A 207 3.06 -3.64 -5.92
C PRO A 207 3.03 -5.11 -5.47
N HIS A 208 2.76 -5.37 -4.19
CA HIS A 208 2.61 -6.74 -3.68
C HIS A 208 1.29 -7.40 -4.12
N VAL A 209 0.41 -6.67 -4.82
CA VAL A 209 -0.86 -7.16 -5.36
C VAL A 209 -0.64 -7.59 -6.80
N LYS A 210 -0.51 -8.90 -7.02
CA LYS A 210 -0.20 -9.48 -8.33
C LYS A 210 -1.46 -10.03 -8.99
N GLN A 211 -1.49 -10.00 -10.33
CA GLN A 211 -2.51 -10.69 -11.13
C GLN A 211 -2.47 -12.22 -11.00
N SER A 212 -1.35 -12.80 -10.53
CA SER A 212 -1.20 -14.25 -10.33
C SER A 212 -2.00 -14.80 -9.15
N ASP A 213 -2.58 -13.94 -8.31
CA ASP A 213 -3.44 -14.35 -7.18
C ASP A 213 -4.82 -14.88 -7.66
N ARG A 214 -4.99 -15.06 -8.99
CA ARG A 214 -6.19 -15.55 -9.67
C ARG A 214 -6.23 -17.09 -9.84
N ALA A 215 -5.20 -17.81 -9.42
CA ALA A 215 -5.04 -19.24 -9.71
C ALA A 215 -5.15 -20.11 -8.45
N THR A 216 -6.34 -20.18 -7.87
CA THR A 216 -6.85 -21.33 -7.10
C THR A 216 -8.35 -21.13 -6.88
N GLU A 217 -9.12 -21.48 -7.90
CA GLU A 217 -10.49 -22.01 -7.76
C GLU A 217 -10.57 -23.29 -8.60
#